data_AF-A0A6J4KX11-F1
#
_entry.id   AF-A0A6J4KX11-F1
#
_cell.length_a   1.000
_cell.length_b   1.000
_cell.length_c   1.000
_cell.angle_alpha   90.00
_cell.angle_beta   90.00
_cell.angle_gamma   90.00
#
_symmetry.space_group_name_H-M   'P 1'
#
loop_
_entity.id
_entity.type
_entity.pdbx_description
1 polymer ?
#
loop_
_entity_poly.entity_id
_entity_poly.type
_entity_poly.pdbx_seq_one_letter_code
_entity_poly.pdbx_strand_id
1 'polypeptide(L)' 'REFDALVLVTEADDPTPPCGQCRQVLVEFAPDLAITSRTRAGAERRWRLSELLPHPFNPSSLTQR' A
#
# COMPACT_ATOMS: atom_id res chain seq x y z
N ARG A 1 5.32 -5.44 -16.61
CA ARG A 1 4.14 -4.59 -16.36
C ARG A 1 4.53 -3.68 -15.21
N GLU A 2 4.44 -2.38 -15.38
CA GLU A 2 4.74 -1.40 -14.33
C GLU A 2 3.41 -0.88 -13.79
N PHE A 3 3.28 -0.82 -12.47
CA PHE A 3 2.11 -0.26 -11.79
C PHE A 3 2.51 1.06 -11.14
N ASP A 4 1.89 2.16 -11.56
CA ASP A 4 2.25 3.51 -11.10
C ASP A 4 1.43 3.95 -9.87
N ALA A 5 0.17 3.55 -9.78
CA ALA A 5 -0.73 3.97 -8.70
C ALA A 5 -1.84 2.97 -8.35
N LEU A 6 -2.33 3.04 -7.11
CA LEU A 6 -3.49 2.35 -6.58
C LEU A 6 -4.48 3.35 -5.97
N VAL A 7 -5.77 3.20 -6.27
CA VAL A 7 -6.85 3.91 -5.59
C VAL A 7 -7.70 2.94 -4.78
N LEU A 8 -7.82 3.20 -3.47
CA LEU A 8 -8.71 2.50 -2.55
C LEU A 8 -9.94 3.38 -2.29
N VAL A 9 -11.15 2.81 -2.39
CA VAL A 9 -12.39 3.48 -2.00
C VAL A 9 -13.04 2.68 -0.88
N THR A 10 -13.44 3.36 0.19
CA THR A 10 -14.01 2.74 1.40
C THR A 10 -15.30 3.44 1.82
N GLU A 11 -16.17 2.71 2.52
CA GLU A 11 -17.35 3.25 3.21
C GLU A 11 -17.02 3.80 4.60
N ALA A 12 -15.78 3.64 5.08
CA ALA A 12 -15.34 4.23 6.34
C ALA A 12 -15.40 5.77 6.31
N ASP A 13 -15.57 6.38 7.49
CA ASP A 13 -15.62 7.83 7.64
C ASP A 13 -14.27 8.49 7.29
N ASP A 14 -13.17 7.81 7.63
CA ASP A 14 -11.80 8.24 7.33
C ASP A 14 -11.13 7.36 6.25
N PRO A 15 -10.25 7.94 5.41
CA PRO A 15 -9.47 7.18 4.43
C PRO A 15 -8.61 6.11 5.11
N THR A 16 -8.88 4.84 4.79
CA THR A 16 -8.14 3.71 5.35
C THR A 16 -6.97 3.34 4.44
N PRO A 17 -5.79 2.98 4.98
CA PRO A 17 -4.73 2.38 4.19
C PRO A 17 -5.08 0.92 3.83
N PRO A 18 -4.46 0.33 2.78
CA PRO A 18 -4.59 -1.11 2.51
C PRO A 18 -4.18 -1.94 3.74
N CYS A 19 -4.74 -3.13 3.92
CA CYS A 19 -4.38 -4.02 5.03
C CYS A 19 -2.94 -4.57 4.85
N GLY A 20 -2.41 -5.21 5.90
CA GLY A 20 -1.03 -5.74 5.90
C GLY A 20 -0.77 -6.73 4.77
N GLN A 21 -1.70 -7.67 4.54
CA GLN A 21 -1.56 -8.65 3.46
C GLN A 21 -1.56 -8.00 2.07
N CYS A 22 -2.43 -7.01 1.84
CA CYS A 22 -2.43 -6.25 0.57
C CYS A 22 -1.09 -5.53 0.36
N ARG A 23 -0.56 -4.85 1.38
CA ARG A 23 0.74 -4.16 1.28
C ARG A 23 1.86 -5.14 0.93
N GLN A 24 1.86 -6.31 1.58
CA GLN A 24 2.87 -7.34 1.36
C GLN A 24 2.82 -7.95 -0.04
N VAL A 25 1.62 -8.12 -0.63
CA VAL A 25 1.51 -8.55 -2.02
C VAL A 25 1.94 -7.44 -2.97
N LEU A 26 1.49 -6.19 -2.73
CA LEU A 26 1.77 -5.06 -3.62
C LEU A 26 3.28 -4.76 -3.71
N VAL A 27 4.03 -4.88 -2.61
CA VAL A 27 5.45 -4.54 -2.57
C VAL A 27 6.32 -5.48 -3.41
N GLU A 28 5.84 -6.70 -3.69
CA GLU A 28 6.51 -7.64 -4.59
C GLU A 28 6.48 -7.19 -6.06
N PHE A 29 5.53 -6.33 -6.44
CA PHE A 29 5.35 -5.87 -7.82
C PHE A 29 5.69 -4.39 -8.01
N ALA A 30 5.44 -3.54 -7.00
CA ALA A 30 5.60 -2.09 -7.09
C ALA A 30 5.97 -1.50 -5.71
N PRO A 31 7.25 -1.55 -5.31
CA PRO A 31 7.67 -1.15 -3.95
C PRO A 31 7.51 0.35 -3.65
N ASP A 32 7.46 1.20 -4.68
CA ASP A 32 7.23 2.65 -4.54
C ASP A 32 5.85 3.08 -5.07
N LEU A 33 4.87 2.17 -5.07
CA LEU A 33 3.52 2.42 -5.57
C LEU A 33 2.87 3.61 -4.86
N ALA A 34 2.34 4.56 -5.63
CA ALA A 34 1.54 5.65 -5.10
C ALA A 34 0.15 5.15 -4.70
N ILE A 35 -0.30 5.44 -3.48
CA ILE A 35 -1.57 4.98 -2.94
C ILE A 35 -2.44 6.19 -2.60
N THR A 36 -3.65 6.22 -3.14
CA THR A 36 -4.69 7.18 -2.75
C THR A 36 -5.87 6.45 -2.14
N SER A 37 -6.29 6.82 -0.94
CA SER A 37 -7.52 6.32 -0.31
C SER A 37 -8.59 7.40 -0.26
N ARG A 38 -9.82 7.00 -0.55
CA ARG A 38 -11.01 7.87 -0.65
C ARG A 38 -12.16 7.30 0.15
N THR A 39 -12.91 8.17 0.81
CA THR A 39 -14.21 7.81 1.39
C THR A 39 -15.33 8.29 0.47
N ARG A 40 -16.54 7.74 0.65
CA ARG A 40 -17.73 8.22 -0.09
C ARG A 40 -18.09 9.67 0.23
N ALA A 41 -17.72 10.16 1.41
CA ALA A 41 -17.88 11.55 1.82
C ALA A 41 -16.83 12.50 1.20
N GLY A 42 -15.90 11.97 0.39
CA GLY A 42 -14.90 12.77 -0.32
C GLY A 42 -13.59 12.99 0.43
N ALA A 43 -13.45 12.46 1.67
CA ALA A 43 -12.19 12.54 2.40
C ALA A 43 -11.09 11.76 1.66
N GLU A 44 -9.85 12.24 1.77
CA GLU A 44 -8.70 11.69 1.05
C GLU A 44 -7.46 11.57 1.93
N ARG A 45 -6.70 10.50 1.70
CA ARG A 45 -5.31 10.45 2.11
C ARG A 45 -4.44 9.79 1.06
N ARG A 46 -3.18 10.22 0.98
CA ARG A 46 -2.18 9.67 0.06
C ARG A 46 -0.98 9.15 0.83
N TRP A 47 -0.36 8.10 0.30
CA TRP A 47 0.89 7.53 0.78
C TRP A 47 1.70 6.98 -0.37
N ARG A 48 2.96 6.70 -0.11
CA ARG A 48 3.75 5.70 -0.84
C ARG A 48 3.67 4.36 -0.14
N LEU A 49 3.72 3.27 -0.89
CA LEU A 49 3.72 1.92 -0.29
C LEU A 49 4.91 1.73 0.67
N SER A 50 6.07 2.31 0.34
CA SER A 50 7.27 2.33 1.18
C SER A 50 7.07 3.00 2.55
N GLU A 51 6.15 3.97 2.66
CA GLU A 51 5.79 4.59 3.95
C GLU A 51 4.90 3.67 4.80
N LEU A 52 4.04 2.89 4.14
CA LEU A 52 3.10 1.98 4.79
C LEU A 52 3.69 0.61 5.15
N LEU A 53 4.82 0.25 4.53
CA LEU A 53 5.57 -0.98 4.76
C LEU A 53 7.09 -0.72 4.58
N PRO A 54 7.74 -0.06 5.55
CA PRO A 54 9.14 0.38 5.42
C PRO A 54 10.16 -0.76 5.43
N HIS A 55 9.79 -1.92 6.00
CA HIS A 55 10.64 -3.10 6.10
C HIS A 55 9.88 -4.31 5.56
N PRO A 56 9.66 -4.38 4.24
CA PRO A 56 8.89 -5.47 3.66
C PRO A 56 9.64 -6.79 3.82
N PHE A 57 8.90 -7.82 4.20
CA PHE A 57 9.43 -9.17 4.11
C PHE A 57 9.61 -9.52 2.63
N ASN A 58 10.76 -10.03 2.22
CA ASN A 58 11.05 -10.35 0.83
C ASN A 58 12.05 -11.51 0.75
N PRO A 59 12.45 -11.99 -0.45
CA PRO A 59 13.37 -13.12 -0.55
C PRO A 59 14.71 -12.94 0.18
N SER A 60 15.22 -11.70 0.31
CA SER A 60 16.45 -11.41 1.09
C SER A 60 16.27 -11.57 2.60
N SER A 61 15.02 -11.51 3.09
CA SER A 61 14.70 -11.77 4.50
C SER A 61 14.91 -13.25 4.87
N LEU A 62 14.82 -14.17 3.91
CA LEU A 62 15.01 -15.61 4.13
C LEU A 62 16.49 -16.01 4.26
N THR A 63 17.41 -15.17 3.81
CA THR A 63 18.85 -15.46 3.82
C THR A 63 19.56 -14.97 5.08
N GLN A 64 18.86 -14.27 5.97
CA GLN A 64 19.39 -13.83 7.26
C GLN A 64 19.27 -14.99 8.26
N ARG A 65 20.37 -15.76 8.40
CA ARG A 65 20.51 -16.80 9.43
C ARG A 65 20.99 -16.19 10.74
#